data_AF-A0A6G7X998-F1
#
_entry.id   AF-A0A6G7X998-F1
#
_cell.length_a   1.000
_cell.length_b   1.000
_cell.length_c   1.000
_cell.angle_alpha   90.00
_cell.angle_beta   90.00
_cell.angle_gamma   90.00
#
_symmetry.space_group_name_H-M   'P 1'
#
loop_
_entity.id
_entity.type
_entity.pdbx_description
1 polymer ?
#
loop_
_entity_poly.entity_id
_entity_poly.type
_entity_poly.pdbx_seq_one_letter_code
_entity_poly.pdbx_strand_id
1 'polypeptide(L)' 'MKDILLFIRHNSRALIGVVVGTILGYLHWYYFACYWGTYPLSAECWINCAYGGVIGGFVMCLLNETKHIR' A
#
# COMPACT_ATOMS: atom_id res chain seq x y z
N MET A 1 3.91 1.21 24.88
CA MET A 1 3.28 2.15 23.90
C MET A 1 4.27 3.15 23.30
N LYS A 2 5.33 3.56 24.01
CA LYS A 2 6.32 4.52 23.49
C LYS A 2 7.13 3.95 22.31
N ASP A 3 7.40 2.65 22.34
CA ASP A 3 8.23 1.95 21.34
C ASP A 3 7.53 1.82 19.98
N ILE A 4 6.22 1.57 19.98
CA ILE A 4 5.40 1.52 18.76
C ILE A 4 5.32 2.89 18.10
N LEU A 5 5.15 3.96 18.90
CA LEU A 5 5.15 5.33 18.41
C LEU A 5 6.52 5.74 17.82
N LEU A 6 7.62 5.26 18.43
CA LEU A 6 8.97 5.51 17.95
C LEU A 6 9.22 4.80 16.60
N PHE A 7 8.72 3.57 16.46
CA PHE A 7 8.76 2.81 15.22
C PHE A 7 7.93 3.45 14.09
N ILE A 8 6.71 3.91 14.40
CA ILE A 8 5.84 4.64 13.46
C ILE A 8 6.49 5.95 13.00
N ARG A 9 7.15 6.68 13.91
CA ARG A 9 7.81 7.94 13.57
C ARG A 9 9.04 7.73 12.69
N HIS A 10 9.80 6.65 12.92
CA HIS A 10 10.98 6.31 12.14
C HIS A 10 10.61 5.84 10.71
N ASN A 11 9.55 5.04 10.58
CA ASN A 11 9.07 4.50 9.31
C ASN A 11 7.88 5.27 8.71
N SER A 12 7.73 6.55 9.06
CA SER A 12 6.56 7.36 8.69
C SER A 12 6.34 7.42 7.18
N ARG A 13 7.42 7.44 6.40
CA ARG A 13 7.37 7.46 4.94
C ARG A 13 6.86 6.14 4.33
N ALA A 14 7.24 5.00 4.90
CA ALA A 14 6.72 3.70 4.46
C ALA A 14 5.23 3.59 4.79
N LEU A 15 4.80 4.08 5.96
CA LEU A 15 3.39 4.14 6.34
C LEU A 15 2.54 5.01 5.40
N ILE A 16 3.05 6.16 4.98
CA ILE A 16 2.40 7.00 3.96
C ILE A 16 2.25 6.20 2.66
N GLY A 17 3.27 5.44 2.26
CA GLY A 17 3.22 4.54 1.12
C GLY A 17 2.13 3.48 1.21
N VAL A 18 2.00 2.85 2.38
CA VAL A 18 0.93 1.88 2.64
C VAL A 18 -0.44 2.53 2.51
N VAL A 19 -0.67 3.70 3.11
CA VAL A 19 -1.95 4.40 3.03
C VAL A 19 -2.30 4.77 1.60
N VAL A 20 -1.35 5.37 0.86
CA VAL A 20 -1.54 5.75 -0.54
C VAL A 20 -1.78 4.50 -1.41
N GLY A 21 -1.03 3.43 -1.18
CA GLY A 21 -1.19 2.15 -1.88
C GLY A 21 -2.55 1.49 -1.64
N THR A 22 -3.06 1.53 -0.40
CA THR A 22 -4.39 1.03 -0.06
C THR A 22 -5.49 1.83 -0.76
N ILE A 23 -5.37 3.16 -0.82
CA ILE A 23 -6.33 4.02 -1.55
C ILE A 23 -6.32 3.69 -3.05
N LEU A 24 -5.13 3.53 -3.64
CA LEU A 24 -4.99 3.13 -5.04
C LEU A 24 -5.55 1.72 -5.30
N GLY A 25 -5.35 0.79 -4.38
CA GLY A 25 -5.92 -0.56 -4.43
C GLY A 25 -7.45 -0.56 -4.36
N TYR A 26 -8.03 0.29 -3.50
CA TYR A 26 -9.48 0.53 -3.43
C TYR A 26 -10.01 1.13 -4.74
N LEU A 27 -9.32 2.13 -5.28
CA LEU A 27 -9.69 2.77 -6.54
C LEU A 27 -9.65 1.76 -7.70
N HIS A 28 -8.59 0.96 -7.76
CA HIS A 28 -8.46 -0.12 -8.73
C HIS A 28 -9.61 -1.12 -8.61
N TRP A 29 -9.98 -1.51 -7.39
CA TRP A 29 -11.13 -2.38 -7.16
C TRP A 29 -12.44 -1.74 -7.65
N TYR A 30 -12.69 -0.47 -7.30
CA TYR A 30 -13.93 0.22 -7.65
C TYR A 30 -14.13 0.39 -9.17
N TYR A 31 -13.08 0.75 -9.91
CA TYR A 31 -13.20 1.03 -11.35
C TYR A 31 -12.98 -0.21 -12.24
N PHE A 32 -12.09 -1.13 -11.87
CA PHE A 32 -11.67 -2.23 -12.75
C PHE A 32 -12.14 -3.60 -12.27
N ALA A 33 -12.26 -3.83 -10.96
CA ALA A 33 -12.48 -5.18 -10.45
C ALA A 33 -13.94 -5.66 -10.55
N CYS A 34 -14.92 -4.75 -10.58
CA CYS A 34 -16.34 -5.12 -10.54
C CYS A 34 -16.91 -5.56 -11.90
N TYR A 35 -16.29 -5.18 -13.03
CA TYR A 35 -16.98 -5.23 -14.33
C TYR A 35 -16.75 -6.52 -15.15
N TRP A 36 -15.78 -7.36 -14.78
CA TRP A 36 -15.45 -8.54 -15.60
C TRP A 36 -15.16 -9.72 -14.67
N GLY A 37 -16.07 -10.69 -14.61
CA GLY A 37 -15.96 -11.95 -13.85
C GLY A 37 -14.84 -12.89 -14.29
N THR A 38 -13.73 -12.34 -14.80
CA THR A 38 -12.56 -13.04 -15.35
C THR A 38 -11.35 -12.98 -14.43
N TYR A 39 -11.36 -12.15 -13.37
CA TYR A 39 -10.24 -12.02 -12.44
C TYR A 39 -10.51 -12.72 -11.09
N PRO A 40 -9.68 -13.68 -10.66
CA PRO A 40 -9.82 -14.32 -9.35
C PRO A 40 -9.46 -13.39 -8.17
N LEU A 41 -8.75 -12.29 -8.44
CA LEU A 41 -8.44 -11.23 -7.49
C LEU A 41 -9.58 -10.20 -7.33
N SER A 42 -10.63 -10.25 -8.18
CA SER A 42 -11.61 -9.16 -8.32
C SER A 42 -12.75 -9.18 -7.32
N ALA A 43 -13.04 -10.33 -6.71
CA ALA A 43 -14.29 -10.51 -5.98
C ALA A 43 -14.38 -9.68 -4.70
N GLU A 44 -13.24 -9.27 -4.14
CA GLU A 44 -13.19 -8.93 -2.73
C GLU A 44 -12.22 -7.78 -2.42
N CYS A 45 -12.80 -6.64 -2.02
CA CYS A 45 -12.12 -5.37 -1.79
C CYS A 45 -10.91 -5.47 -0.83
N TRP A 46 -11.00 -6.32 0.20
CA TRP A 46 -9.93 -6.56 1.17
C TRP A 46 -8.63 -7.07 0.54
N ILE A 47 -8.67 -7.90 -0.51
CA ILE A 47 -7.46 -8.42 -1.16
C ILE A 47 -6.78 -7.31 -1.97
N ASN A 48 -7.54 -6.54 -2.76
CA ASN A 48 -6.98 -5.42 -3.55
C ASN A 48 -6.42 -4.32 -2.65
N CYS A 49 -7.10 -4.02 -1.54
CA CYS A 49 -6.62 -3.07 -0.54
C CYS A 49 -5.33 -3.56 0.13
N ALA A 50 -5.28 -4.83 0.57
CA ALA A 50 -4.10 -5.40 1.19
C ALA A 50 -2.91 -5.45 0.22
N TYR A 51 -3.15 -5.88 -1.02
CA TYR A 51 -2.14 -5.94 -2.07
C TYR A 51 -1.61 -4.53 -2.43
N GLY A 52 -2.52 -3.57 -2.59
CA GLY A 52 -2.18 -2.16 -2.82
C GLY A 52 -1.36 -1.57 -1.68
N GLY A 53 -1.73 -1.85 -0.42
CA GLY A 53 -1.00 -1.39 0.77
C GLY A 53 0.41 -1.99 0.86
N VAL A 54 0.56 -3.29 0.63
CA VAL A 54 1.87 -3.97 0.65
C VAL A 54 2.78 -3.40 -0.45
N ILE A 55 2.27 -3.25 -1.68
CA ILE A 55 3.03 -2.68 -2.79
C ILE A 55 3.38 -1.21 -2.52
N GLY A 56 2.43 -0.40 -2.07
CA GLY A 56 2.66 1.02 -1.79
C GLY A 56 3.70 1.23 -0.68
N GLY A 57 3.65 0.41 0.37
CA GLY A 57 4.66 0.41 1.43
C GLY A 57 6.04 0.00 0.90
N PHE A 58 6.11 -1.03 0.07
CA PHE A 58 7.35 -1.51 -0.53
C PHE A 58 7.99 -0.47 -1.46
N VAL A 59 7.20 0.17 -2.32
CA VAL A 59 7.67 1.25 -3.22
C VAL A 59 8.23 2.42 -2.43
N MET A 60 7.55 2.87 -1.37
CA MET A 60 8.07 3.95 -0.53
C MET A 60 9.32 3.54 0.26
N CYS A 61 9.47 2.26 0.60
CA CYS A 61 10.70 1.74 1.19
C CYS A 61 11.87 1.86 0.22
N LEU A 62 11.70 1.39 -1.03
CA LEU A 62 12.70 1.50 -2.10
C LEU A 62 13.11 2.95 -2.41
N LEU A 63 12.14 3.88 -2.40
CA LEU A 63 12.40 5.30 -2.62
C LEU A 63 13.21 5.94 -1.48
N ASN A 64 13.05 5.46 -0.24
CA ASN A 64 13.84 5.95 0.89
C ASN A 64 15.29 5.47 0.86
N GLU A 65 15.53 4.22 0.50
CA GLU A 65 16.88 3.66 0.31
C GLU A 65 17.65 4.48 -0.75
N THR A 66 16.98 4.86 -1.83
CA THR A 66 17.58 5.69 -2.90
C THR A 66 18.00 7.08 -2.40
N LYS A 67 17.35 7.61 -1.36
CA LYS A 67 17.69 8.91 -0.77
C LYS A 67 18.96 8.85 0.10
N HIS A 68 19.42 7.67 0.50
CA HIS A 68 20.64 7.49 1.28
C HIS A 68 21.90 7.36 0.39
N ILE A 69 21.73 7.01 -0.90
CA ILE A 69 22.83 6.80 -1.86
C ILE A 69 23.25 8.10 -2.58
N ARG A 70 22.46 9.18 -2.46
CA ARG A 70 22.77 10.50 -3.01
C ARG A 70 23.09 11.49 -1.90
#